data_AF-A0A7Y2Z6W1-F1
#
_entry.id   AF-A0A7Y2Z6W1-F1
#
_cell.length_a   1.000
_cell.length_b   1.000
_cell.length_c   1.000
_cell.angle_alpha   90.00
_cell.angle_beta   90.00
_cell.angle_gamma   90.00
#
_symmetry.space_group_name_H-M   'P 1'
#
loop_
_entity.id
_entity.type
_entity.pdbx_description
1 polymer ?
#
loop_
_entity_poly.entity_id
_entity_poly.type
_entity_poly.pdbx_seq_one_letter_code
_entity_poly.pdbx_strand_id
1 'polypeptide(L)'
;MKKLLLLAAAAVILLTQCGKETDPFLIGDGTIGPLNKKTQMRQLDSIFANDSIVKLSPIEDAPETQGEVEIYEKGGKKLMLLSPEDNEDPNSVITNIQIFDDRYITDKGFGMGSTFGDLKANYEIVAIENAINSVVIFIKDSEVFITIDKKLLPESVRYNFNAKIEATQIPDDATFKYFMVGWDAEEEEDDSSDE
;
A
#
# COMPACT_ATOMS: atom_id res chain seq x y z
N MET A 1 44.92 33.09 -16.52
CA MET A 1 44.19 31.87 -16.94
C MET A 1 44.30 30.67 -15.97
N LYS A 2 44.99 30.76 -14.81
CA LYS A 2 45.01 29.67 -13.81
C LYS A 2 43.90 29.76 -12.74
N LYS A 3 43.38 30.96 -12.48
CA LYS A 3 42.29 31.19 -11.50
C LYS A 3 40.90 30.82 -12.03
N LEU A 4 40.71 30.80 -13.35
CA LEU A 4 39.43 30.41 -13.98
C LEU A 4 39.24 28.88 -14.00
N LEU A 5 40.34 28.12 -14.10
CA LEU A 5 40.33 26.65 -14.07
C LEU A 5 39.98 26.09 -12.67
N LEU A 6 40.32 26.81 -11.61
CA LEU A 6 39.98 26.43 -10.22
C LEU A 6 38.50 26.68 -9.89
N LEU A 7 37.86 27.67 -10.51
CA LEU A 7 36.41 27.92 -10.36
C LEU A 7 35.56 26.92 -11.16
N ALA A 8 36.04 26.45 -12.32
CA ALA A 8 35.36 25.40 -13.09
C ALA A 8 35.42 24.02 -12.42
N ALA A 9 36.50 23.71 -11.69
CA ALA A 9 36.65 22.45 -10.95
C ALA A 9 35.75 22.37 -9.70
N ALA A 10 35.39 23.51 -9.10
CA ALA A 10 34.50 23.55 -7.93
C ALA A 10 33.00 23.39 -8.28
N ALA A 11 32.61 23.61 -9.54
CA ALA A 11 31.22 23.52 -9.98
C ALA A 11 30.75 22.09 -10.29
N VAL A 12 31.67 21.11 -10.42
CA VAL A 12 31.33 19.73 -10.83
C VAL A 12 30.99 18.83 -9.63
N ILE A 13 31.29 19.23 -8.39
CA ILE A 13 31.12 18.40 -7.19
C ILE A 13 29.70 18.50 -6.58
N LEU A 14 28.83 19.39 -7.09
CA LEU A 14 27.48 19.57 -6.55
C LEU A 14 26.41 18.63 -7.13
N LEU A 15 26.77 17.65 -7.98
CA LEU A 15 25.80 16.77 -8.65
C LEU A 15 25.75 15.32 -8.12
N THR A 16 26.46 14.98 -7.05
CA THR A 16 26.38 13.63 -6.45
C THR A 16 25.65 13.65 -5.12
N GLN A 17 24.41 14.15 -5.11
CA GLN A 17 23.46 13.75 -4.07
C GLN A 17 22.69 12.54 -4.61
N CYS A 18 23.40 11.42 -4.74
CA CYS A 18 22.81 10.11 -4.99
C CYS A 18 22.11 9.72 -3.68
N GLY A 19 20.87 10.21 -3.51
CA GLY A 19 19.96 9.64 -2.52
C GLY A 19 19.84 8.16 -2.83
N LYS A 20 19.87 7.30 -1.82
CA LYS A 20 19.62 5.86 -1.99
C LYS A 20 18.35 5.75 -2.84
N GLU A 21 18.44 5.16 -4.03
CA GLU A 21 17.26 4.84 -4.81
C GLU A 21 16.49 3.79 -4.00
N THR A 22 15.52 4.25 -3.22
CA THR A 22 14.52 3.39 -2.60
C THR A 22 13.71 2.80 -3.75
N ASP A 23 13.61 1.48 -3.81
CA ASP A 23 12.79 0.81 -4.80
C ASP A 23 11.34 1.33 -4.70
N PRO A 24 10.82 1.99 -5.74
CA PRO A 24 9.49 2.62 -5.69
C PRO A 24 8.35 1.59 -5.61
N PHE A 25 8.66 0.30 -5.78
CA PHE A 25 7.70 -0.79 -5.75
C PHE A 25 7.90 -1.73 -4.55
N LEU A 26 8.85 -1.48 -3.66
CA LEU A 26 9.04 -2.33 -2.48
C LEU A 26 7.97 -2.06 -1.42
N ILE A 27 7.37 -3.14 -0.92
CA ILE A 27 6.51 -3.15 0.27
C ILE A 27 7.37 -3.61 1.45
N GLY A 28 7.65 -2.70 2.37
CA GLY A 28 8.41 -2.94 3.58
C GLY A 28 7.54 -2.84 4.83
N ASP A 29 8.19 -2.88 5.99
CA ASP A 29 7.54 -2.62 7.28
C ASP A 29 7.21 -1.12 7.40
N GLY A 30 5.93 -0.76 7.45
CA GLY A 30 5.42 0.60 7.54
C GLY A 30 5.67 1.47 6.31
N THR A 31 6.04 0.87 5.17
CA THR A 31 6.41 1.59 3.95
C THR A 31 5.97 0.86 2.68
N ILE A 32 5.57 1.65 1.68
CA ILE A 32 5.31 1.16 0.32
C ILE A 32 5.83 2.19 -0.69
N GLY A 33 6.92 1.84 -1.38
CA GLY A 33 7.61 2.77 -2.27
C GLY A 33 7.92 4.09 -1.55
N PRO A 34 7.36 5.23 -2.03
CA PRO A 34 7.58 6.53 -1.38
C PRO A 34 6.65 6.81 -0.18
N LEU A 35 5.64 5.97 0.08
CA LEU A 35 4.67 6.17 1.16
C LEU A 35 5.13 5.50 2.46
N ASN A 36 4.68 6.05 3.58
CA ASN A 36 4.85 5.51 4.92
C ASN A 36 3.64 5.85 5.81
N LYS A 37 3.57 5.29 7.02
CA LYS A 37 2.47 5.49 8.00
C LYS A 37 2.09 6.93 8.30
N LYS A 38 3.03 7.87 8.17
CA LYS A 38 2.83 9.30 8.47
C LYS A 38 2.48 10.11 7.23
N THR A 39 2.35 9.47 6.08
CA THR A 39 2.06 10.15 4.83
C THR A 39 0.64 10.67 4.83
N GLN A 40 0.51 11.98 4.67
CA GLN A 40 -0.78 12.68 4.65
C GLN A 40 -1.26 12.87 3.22
N MET A 41 -2.59 12.92 3.05
CA MET A 41 -3.23 13.10 1.73
C MET A 41 -2.73 14.34 0.98
N ARG A 42 -2.53 15.47 1.66
CA ARG A 42 -1.98 16.70 1.05
C ARG A 42 -0.56 16.57 0.47
N GLN A 43 0.18 15.52 0.81
CA GLN A 43 1.54 15.31 0.29
C GLN A 43 1.56 14.59 -1.06
N LEU A 44 0.43 14.01 -1.48
CA LEU A 44 0.35 13.14 -2.65
C LEU A 44 0.74 13.85 -3.95
N ASP A 45 0.37 15.12 -4.14
CA ASP A 45 0.76 15.90 -5.33
C ASP A 45 2.30 16.00 -5.48
N SER A 46 3.02 16.08 -4.36
CA SER A 46 4.48 16.11 -4.38
C SER A 46 5.08 14.72 -4.56
N ILE A 47 4.51 13.70 -3.91
CA ILE A 47 5.04 12.34 -3.94
C ILE A 47 4.86 11.72 -5.33
N PHE A 48 3.69 11.95 -5.92
CA PHE A 48 3.27 11.43 -7.22
C PHE A 48 3.29 12.52 -8.29
N ALA A 49 4.24 13.46 -8.22
CA ALA A 49 4.36 14.60 -9.15
C ALA A 49 4.55 14.18 -10.63
N ASN A 50 4.91 12.92 -10.88
CA ASN A 50 5.06 12.34 -12.21
C ASN A 50 3.87 11.49 -12.63
N ASP A 51 2.92 11.23 -11.75
CA ASP A 51 1.80 10.32 -11.96
C ASP A 51 0.49 11.12 -12.07
N SER A 52 -0.59 10.44 -12.44
CA SER A 52 -1.92 11.03 -12.45
C SER A 52 -2.69 10.59 -11.22
N ILE A 53 -3.27 11.56 -10.51
CA ILE A 53 -4.10 11.35 -9.33
C ILE A 53 -5.55 11.60 -9.72
N VAL A 54 -6.44 10.64 -9.43
CA VAL A 54 -7.88 10.72 -9.72
C VAL A 54 -8.66 10.59 -8.43
N LYS A 55 -9.39 11.64 -8.05
CA LYS A 55 -10.27 11.66 -6.87
C LYS A 55 -11.57 10.91 -7.16
N LEU A 56 -11.98 10.01 -6.26
CA LEU A 56 -13.20 9.21 -6.44
C LEU A 56 -14.47 9.90 -5.95
N SER A 57 -14.37 10.67 -4.86
CA SER A 57 -15.51 11.38 -4.25
C SER A 57 -15.18 12.88 -4.13
N PRO A 58 -15.41 13.67 -5.19
CA PRO A 58 -15.19 15.11 -5.17
C PRO A 58 -16.03 15.80 -4.08
N ILE A 59 -15.36 16.48 -3.16
CA ILE A 59 -15.98 17.40 -2.19
C ILE A 59 -15.82 18.80 -2.78
N GLU A 60 -16.91 19.56 -2.84
CA GLU A 60 -16.91 20.95 -3.32
C GLU A 60 -16.01 21.82 -2.41
N ASP A 61 -15.22 22.72 -3.01
CA ASP A 61 -14.29 23.62 -2.32
C ASP A 61 -13.20 22.94 -1.45
N ALA A 62 -12.89 21.66 -1.70
CA ALA A 62 -11.84 20.92 -1.01
C ALA A 62 -10.57 20.73 -1.87
N PRO A 63 -9.39 20.48 -1.25
CA PRO A 63 -8.19 20.06 -1.98
C PRO A 63 -8.41 18.82 -2.87
N GLU A 64 -7.65 18.75 -3.97
CA GLU A 64 -7.76 17.66 -4.96
C GLU A 64 -7.43 16.28 -4.38
N THR A 65 -6.62 16.21 -3.32
CA THR A 65 -6.23 14.97 -2.67
C THR A 65 -7.04 14.62 -1.43
N GLN A 66 -8.02 15.45 -1.02
CA GLN A 66 -8.87 15.14 0.14
C GLN A 66 -9.82 13.98 -0.18
N GLY A 67 -9.82 12.92 0.63
CA GLY A 67 -10.63 11.70 0.40
C GLY A 67 -9.93 10.67 -0.48
N GLU A 68 -10.64 9.61 -0.88
CA GLU A 68 -10.04 8.52 -1.66
C GLU A 68 -9.53 8.94 -3.04
N VAL A 69 -8.32 8.49 -3.39
CA VAL A 69 -7.69 8.76 -4.69
C VAL A 69 -7.09 7.51 -5.34
N GLU A 70 -7.24 7.42 -6.65
CA GLU A 70 -6.54 6.44 -7.49
C GLU A 70 -5.27 7.06 -8.08
N ILE A 71 -4.18 6.29 -8.06
CA ILE A 71 -2.89 6.69 -8.64
C ILE A 71 -2.64 5.90 -9.92
N TYR A 72 -2.22 6.59 -10.97
CA TYR A 72 -1.94 6.03 -12.29
C TYR A 72 -0.56 6.46 -12.79
N GLU A 73 0.24 5.52 -13.29
CA GLU A 73 1.51 5.87 -13.93
C GLU A 73 1.30 6.57 -15.27
N LYS A 74 2.35 7.27 -15.75
CA LYS A 74 2.41 7.77 -17.13
C LYS A 74 2.15 6.62 -18.11
N GLY A 75 1.00 6.69 -18.80
CA GLY A 75 0.52 5.61 -19.68
C GLY A 75 -0.86 5.06 -19.28
N GLY A 76 -1.37 5.43 -18.10
CA GLY A 76 -2.74 5.15 -17.67
C GLY A 76 -2.92 3.80 -16.98
N LYS A 77 -1.84 3.10 -16.63
CA LYS A 77 -1.94 1.89 -15.80
C LYS A 77 -2.18 2.30 -14.35
N LYS A 78 -3.20 1.70 -13.73
CA LYS A 78 -3.55 1.93 -12.32
C LYS A 78 -2.51 1.27 -11.42
N LEU A 79 -1.96 2.05 -10.48
CA LEU A 79 -0.97 1.58 -9.50
C LEU A 79 -1.66 1.15 -8.21
N MET A 80 -2.39 2.07 -7.59
CA MET A 80 -2.99 1.90 -6.27
C MET A 80 -4.23 2.76 -6.08
N LEU A 81 -5.06 2.40 -5.10
CA LEU A 81 -6.10 3.23 -4.50
C LEU A 81 -5.67 3.52 -3.06
N LEU A 82 -5.66 4.81 -2.70
CA LEU A 82 -5.28 5.31 -1.39
C LEU A 82 -6.53 5.84 -0.69
N SER A 83 -6.80 5.31 0.51
CA SER A 83 -7.90 5.74 1.36
C SER A 83 -7.32 6.36 2.64
N PRO A 84 -7.70 7.60 2.98
CA PRO A 84 -7.35 8.20 4.27
C PRO A 84 -8.13 7.57 5.42
N GLU A 85 -7.66 7.80 6.64
CA GLU A 85 -8.43 7.53 7.85
C GLU A 85 -9.74 8.33 7.90
N ASP A 86 -9.67 9.61 7.54
CA ASP A 86 -10.80 10.54 7.47
C ASP A 86 -10.87 11.16 6.08
N ASN A 87 -11.96 10.90 5.37
CA ASN A 87 -12.19 11.43 4.03
C ASN A 87 -12.48 12.94 4.02
N GLU A 88 -12.85 13.52 5.17
CA GLU A 88 -13.20 14.93 5.31
C GLU A 88 -12.01 15.80 5.79
N ASP A 89 -10.90 15.20 6.25
CA ASP A 89 -9.70 15.93 6.67
C ASP A 89 -8.57 15.88 5.61
N PRO A 90 -8.17 17.02 5.01
CA PRO A 90 -7.06 17.06 4.07
C PRO A 90 -5.68 16.74 4.68
N ASN A 91 -5.54 16.76 6.01
CA ASN A 91 -4.33 16.35 6.74
C ASN A 91 -4.37 14.90 7.18
N SER A 92 -5.46 14.17 6.89
CA SER A 92 -5.60 12.77 7.27
C SER A 92 -4.45 11.94 6.71
N VAL A 93 -4.01 10.97 7.48
CA VAL A 93 -3.00 9.99 7.08
C VAL A 93 -3.63 8.89 6.24
N ILE A 94 -2.85 8.34 5.31
CA ILE A 94 -3.25 7.17 4.53
C ILE A 94 -3.18 5.96 5.44
N THR A 95 -4.29 5.22 5.58
CA THR A 95 -4.36 4.02 6.43
C THR A 95 -4.66 2.75 5.65
N ASN A 96 -5.22 2.86 4.45
CA ASN A 96 -5.58 1.72 3.63
C ASN A 96 -5.19 1.93 2.17
N ILE A 97 -4.49 0.94 1.61
CA ILE A 97 -3.89 0.98 0.28
C ILE A 97 -4.26 -0.30 -0.45
N GLN A 98 -4.99 -0.18 -1.56
CA GLN A 98 -5.22 -1.30 -2.46
C GLN A 98 -4.24 -1.25 -3.63
N ILE A 99 -3.51 -2.33 -3.84
CA ILE A 99 -2.48 -2.44 -4.88
C ILE A 99 -3.06 -3.14 -6.12
N PHE A 100 -2.80 -2.57 -7.30
CA PHE A 100 -3.23 -3.12 -8.59
C PHE A 100 -2.06 -3.52 -9.50
N ASP A 101 -0.87 -2.98 -9.28
CA ASP A 101 0.30 -3.21 -10.13
C ASP A 101 1.21 -4.31 -9.54
N ASP A 102 1.43 -5.37 -10.32
CA ASP A 102 2.23 -6.55 -9.92
C ASP A 102 3.70 -6.26 -9.61
N ARG A 103 4.22 -5.07 -9.95
CA ARG A 103 5.57 -4.67 -9.56
C ARG A 103 5.70 -4.47 -8.06
N TYR A 104 4.60 -4.11 -7.38
CA TYR A 104 4.62 -3.92 -5.93
C TYR A 104 4.72 -5.28 -5.23
N ILE A 105 5.86 -5.52 -4.59
CA ILE A 105 6.18 -6.79 -3.94
C ILE A 105 6.84 -6.56 -2.58
N THR A 106 6.64 -7.51 -1.68
CA THR A 106 7.40 -7.57 -0.42
C THR A 106 8.87 -7.92 -0.67
N ASP A 107 9.69 -7.79 0.37
CA ASP A 107 11.07 -8.29 0.40
C ASP A 107 11.22 -9.78 0.05
N LYS A 108 10.16 -10.58 0.28
CA LYS A 108 10.07 -12.00 -0.10
C LYS A 108 9.47 -12.23 -1.49
N GLY A 109 9.16 -11.18 -2.24
CA GLY A 109 8.59 -11.26 -3.59
C GLY A 109 7.09 -11.56 -3.63
N PHE A 110 6.36 -11.34 -2.53
CA PHE A 110 4.91 -11.57 -2.46
C PHE A 110 4.16 -10.32 -2.93
N GLY A 111 3.17 -10.48 -3.80
CA GLY A 111 2.42 -9.37 -4.39
C GLY A 111 1.09 -9.79 -5.01
N MET A 112 0.46 -8.89 -5.75
CA MET A 112 -0.85 -9.13 -6.39
C MET A 112 -0.86 -10.35 -7.34
N GLY A 113 0.28 -10.63 -7.99
CA GLY A 113 0.46 -11.79 -8.88
C GLY A 113 0.68 -13.13 -8.17
N SER A 114 0.75 -13.17 -6.83
CA SER A 114 0.95 -14.40 -6.07
C SER A 114 -0.35 -15.19 -5.86
N THR A 115 -0.22 -16.42 -5.39
CA THR A 115 -1.33 -17.32 -5.06
C THR A 115 -1.43 -17.60 -3.56
N PHE A 116 -2.54 -18.21 -3.13
CA PHE A 116 -2.67 -18.67 -1.75
C PHE A 116 -1.62 -19.74 -1.36
N GLY A 117 -1.18 -20.57 -2.31
CA GLY A 117 -0.07 -21.51 -2.11
C GLY A 117 1.23 -20.78 -1.80
N ASP A 118 1.54 -19.71 -2.53
CA ASP A 118 2.72 -18.88 -2.28
C ASP A 118 2.66 -18.21 -0.90
N LEU A 119 1.48 -17.74 -0.50
CA LEU A 119 1.25 -17.19 0.84
C LEU A 119 1.60 -18.22 1.92
N LYS A 120 1.01 -19.42 1.85
CA LYS A 120 1.23 -20.49 2.84
C LYS A 120 2.69 -20.97 2.90
N ALA A 121 3.42 -20.89 1.79
CA ALA A 121 4.80 -21.34 1.73
C ALA A 121 5.76 -20.36 2.42
N ASN A 122 5.43 -19.07 2.48
CA ASN A 122 6.36 -18.01 2.87
C ASN A 122 5.94 -17.22 4.13
N TYR A 123 4.69 -17.40 4.59
CA TYR A 123 4.09 -16.62 5.66
C TYR A 123 3.23 -17.45 6.61
N GLU A 124 3.12 -16.97 7.86
CA GLU A 124 2.19 -17.49 8.86
C GLU A 124 0.87 -16.70 8.77
N ILE A 125 -0.26 -17.41 8.73
CA ILE A 125 -1.60 -16.80 8.71
C ILE A 125 -2.07 -16.60 10.15
N VAL A 126 -2.47 -15.37 10.50
CA VAL A 126 -3.02 -15.04 11.83
C VAL A 126 -4.51 -15.32 11.87
N ALA A 127 -5.24 -14.89 10.84
CA ALA A 127 -6.69 -15.00 10.80
C ALA A 127 -7.20 -15.15 9.36
N ILE A 128 -8.32 -15.86 9.23
CA ILE A 128 -9.11 -15.95 8.00
C ILE A 128 -10.53 -15.56 8.36
N GLU A 129 -10.91 -14.35 7.96
CA GLU A 129 -12.22 -13.77 8.24
C GLU A 129 -13.19 -14.05 7.09
N ASN A 130 -14.37 -14.52 7.44
CA ASN A 130 -15.42 -14.88 6.49
C ASN A 130 -16.29 -13.65 6.18
N ALA A 131 -16.22 -13.13 4.96
CA ALA A 131 -17.09 -12.05 4.49
C ALA A 131 -18.23 -12.61 3.62
N ILE A 132 -19.15 -11.75 3.14
CA ILE A 132 -20.31 -12.22 2.36
C ILE A 132 -19.84 -12.99 1.11
N ASN A 133 -19.02 -12.37 0.25
CA ASN A 133 -18.62 -12.94 -1.04
C ASN A 133 -17.13 -13.29 -1.12
N SER A 134 -16.39 -13.16 -0.02
CA SER A 134 -14.95 -13.33 0.01
C SER A 134 -14.48 -13.84 1.35
N VAL A 135 -13.21 -14.19 1.43
CA VAL A 135 -12.48 -14.39 2.67
C VAL A 135 -11.34 -13.39 2.72
N VAL A 136 -11.10 -12.81 3.90
CA VAL A 136 -9.98 -11.89 4.15
C VAL A 136 -8.95 -12.63 4.98
N ILE A 137 -7.69 -12.57 4.58
CA ILE A 137 -6.60 -13.34 5.20
C ILE A 137 -5.57 -12.36 5.72
N PHE A 138 -5.35 -12.41 7.03
CA PHE A 138 -4.37 -11.60 7.74
C PHE A 138 -3.08 -12.38 7.96
N ILE A 139 -1.97 -11.71 7.68
CA ILE A 139 -0.64 -12.29 7.71
C ILE A 139 0.05 -11.85 9.00
N LYS A 140 0.82 -12.75 9.62
CA LYS A 140 1.53 -12.44 10.85
C LYS A 140 2.66 -11.46 10.59
N ASP A 141 2.80 -10.49 11.51
CA ASP A 141 3.85 -9.47 11.49
C ASP A 141 3.93 -8.74 10.14
N SER A 142 2.77 -8.48 9.52
CA SER A 142 2.68 -7.82 8.23
C SER A 142 1.44 -6.94 8.16
N GLU A 143 1.61 -5.79 7.50
CA GLU A 143 0.52 -4.87 7.16
C GLU A 143 -0.22 -5.31 5.89
N VAL A 144 0.32 -6.33 5.20
CA VAL A 144 -0.32 -6.93 4.03
C VAL A 144 -1.45 -7.85 4.48
N PHE A 145 -2.61 -7.68 3.85
CA PHE A 145 -3.71 -8.63 3.94
C PHE A 145 -4.31 -8.85 2.55
N ILE A 146 -4.85 -10.05 2.33
CA ILE A 146 -5.34 -10.44 1.01
C ILE A 146 -6.79 -10.88 1.08
N THR A 147 -7.54 -10.57 0.03
CA THR A 147 -8.94 -10.98 -0.12
C THR A 147 -9.05 -11.98 -1.26
N ILE A 148 -9.69 -13.12 -1.02
CA ILE A 148 -9.97 -14.15 -2.03
C ILE A 148 -11.48 -14.25 -2.27
N ASP A 149 -11.90 -14.32 -3.53
CA ASP A 149 -13.32 -14.49 -3.88
C ASP A 149 -13.78 -15.90 -3.51
N LYS A 150 -14.93 -16.02 -2.82
CA LYS A 150 -15.49 -17.31 -2.43
C LYS A 150 -15.82 -18.22 -3.59
N LYS A 151 -15.99 -17.69 -4.80
CA LYS A 151 -16.16 -18.51 -6.01
C LYS A 151 -15.00 -19.48 -6.24
N LEU A 152 -13.81 -19.17 -5.72
CA LEU A 152 -12.63 -20.05 -5.78
C LEU A 152 -12.64 -21.14 -4.70
N LEU A 153 -13.42 -20.99 -3.62
CA LEU A 153 -13.48 -21.97 -2.53
C LEU A 153 -14.44 -23.13 -2.85
N PRO A 154 -14.39 -24.27 -2.14
CA PRO A 154 -15.35 -25.36 -2.27
C PRO A 154 -16.79 -24.93 -1.98
N GLU A 155 -17.75 -25.51 -2.70
CA GLU A 155 -19.17 -25.16 -2.59
C GLU A 155 -19.72 -25.24 -1.16
N SER A 156 -19.22 -26.19 -0.36
CA SER A 156 -19.63 -26.42 1.03
C SER A 156 -19.48 -25.22 1.95
N VAL A 157 -18.60 -24.26 1.62
CA VAL A 157 -18.35 -23.06 2.43
C VAL A 157 -18.83 -21.77 1.76
N ARG A 158 -19.19 -21.78 0.48
CA ARG A 158 -19.56 -20.57 -0.28
C ARG A 158 -20.78 -19.84 0.29
N TYR A 159 -21.78 -20.61 0.73
CA TYR A 159 -23.08 -20.08 1.13
C TYR A 159 -23.26 -20.00 2.65
N ASN A 160 -22.23 -20.36 3.43
CA ASN A 160 -22.28 -20.25 4.89
C ASN A 160 -21.45 -19.06 5.36
N PHE A 161 -22.12 -17.92 5.58
CA PHE A 161 -21.49 -16.66 5.98
C PHE A 161 -21.00 -16.65 7.43
N ASN A 162 -21.45 -17.60 8.27
CA ASN A 162 -21.05 -17.72 9.66
C ASN A 162 -20.05 -18.86 9.88
N ALA A 163 -19.71 -19.62 8.84
CA ALA A 163 -18.73 -20.69 8.96
C ALA A 163 -17.36 -20.11 9.24
N LYS A 164 -16.61 -20.76 10.14
CA LYS A 164 -15.17 -20.60 10.19
C LYS A 164 -14.57 -21.24 8.93
N ILE A 165 -13.75 -20.48 8.22
CA ILE A 165 -13.03 -20.98 7.04
C ILE A 165 -11.64 -21.40 7.51
N GLU A 166 -11.28 -22.64 7.22
CA GLU A 166 -9.94 -23.16 7.49
C GLU A 166 -9.05 -23.02 6.26
N ALA A 167 -7.74 -22.80 6.48
CA ALA A 167 -6.76 -22.62 5.40
C ALA A 167 -6.74 -23.82 4.42
N THR A 168 -7.05 -25.03 4.88
CA THR A 168 -7.12 -26.24 4.04
C THR A 168 -8.28 -26.24 3.05
N GLN A 169 -9.26 -25.36 3.24
CA GLN A 169 -10.42 -25.21 2.35
C GLN A 169 -10.16 -24.19 1.23
N ILE A 170 -9.05 -23.46 1.26
CA ILE A 170 -8.70 -22.49 0.22
C ILE A 170 -7.70 -23.18 -0.73
N PRO A 171 -8.02 -23.31 -2.03
CA PRO A 171 -7.11 -23.93 -3.00
C PRO A 171 -5.77 -23.18 -3.10
N ASP A 172 -4.69 -23.92 -3.34
CA ASP A 172 -3.34 -23.34 -3.46
C ASP A 172 -3.22 -22.40 -4.66
N ASP A 173 -3.93 -22.68 -5.76
CA ASP A 173 -3.96 -21.87 -6.97
C ASP A 173 -4.93 -20.68 -6.89
N ALA A 174 -5.60 -20.46 -5.75
CA ALA A 174 -6.51 -19.35 -5.59
C ALA A 174 -5.75 -18.01 -5.70
N THR A 175 -6.18 -17.19 -6.67
CA THR A 175 -5.64 -15.84 -6.89
C THR A 175 -6.33 -14.81 -6.00
N PHE A 176 -5.67 -13.67 -5.82
CA PHE A 176 -6.22 -12.60 -4.99
C PHE A 176 -7.25 -11.77 -5.76
N LYS A 177 -8.36 -11.49 -5.10
CA LYS A 177 -9.32 -10.47 -5.52
C LYS A 177 -8.77 -9.09 -5.21
N TYR A 178 -8.28 -8.90 -3.98
CA TYR A 178 -7.63 -7.67 -3.52
C TYR A 178 -6.33 -8.01 -2.79
N PHE A 179 -5.30 -7.21 -3.06
CA PHE A 179 -4.04 -7.20 -2.32
C PHE A 179 -3.93 -5.83 -1.65
N MET A 180 -3.91 -5.83 -0.32
CA MET A 180 -4.08 -4.63 0.48
C MET A 180 -2.90 -4.47 1.41
N VAL A 181 -2.56 -3.22 1.71
CA VAL A 181 -1.72 -2.82 2.83
C VAL A 181 -2.57 -1.93 3.73
N GLY A 182 -2.59 -2.21 5.03
CA GLY A 182 -3.31 -1.40 5.99
C GLY A 182 -2.57 -1.28 7.30
N TRP A 183 -2.60 -0.07 7.87
CA TRP A 183 -2.00 0.24 9.16
C TRP A 183 -2.85 1.29 9.88
N ASP A 184 -2.77 1.27 11.21
CA ASP A 184 -3.43 2.26 12.05
C ASP A 184 -2.70 3.61 11.95
N ALA A 185 -3.45 4.70 12.09
CA ALA A 185 -2.85 6.00 12.33
C ALA A 185 -2.15 5.96 13.69
N GLU A 186 -0.86 6.31 13.73
CA GLU A 186 -0.16 6.45 15.01
C GLU A 186 -0.83 7.57 15.82
N GLU A 187 -1.52 7.23 16.91
CA GLU A 187 -1.90 8.21 17.92
C GLU A 187 -0.59 8.75 18.51
N GLU A 188 -0.40 10.08 18.53
CA GLU A 188 0.72 10.66 19.26
C GLU A 188 0.53 10.25 20.73
N GLU A 189 1.42 9.39 21.25
CA GLU A 189 1.52 9.16 22.68
C GLU A 189 1.73 10.52 23.33
N ASP A 190 0.68 11.04 23.97
CA ASP A 190 0.73 12.24 24.79
C ASP A 190 1.72 11.92 25.92
N ASP A 191 2.98 12.32 25.73
CA ASP A 191 4.05 12.25 26.71
C ASP A 191 3.79 13.30 27.80
N SER A 192 2.57 13.28 28.38
CA SER A 192 2.26 13.90 29.65
C SER A 192 2.87 13.02 30.75
N SER A 193 4.19 12.99 30.75
CA SER A 193 4.98 12.53 31.88
C SER A 193 4.70 13.44 33.07
N ASP A 194 4.14 12.82 34.11
CA ASP A 194 4.29 13.12 35.54
C ASP A 194 4.67 14.57 35.93
N GLU A 195 3.71 15.31 36.49
CA GLU A 195 3.95 16.27 37.58
C GLU A 195 3.15 15.91 38.84
#